data_AF-A0A4R6K221-F1
#
_entry.id   AF-A0A4R6K221-F1
#
_cell.length_a   1.000
_cell.length_b   1.000
_cell.length_c   1.000
_cell.angle_alpha   90.00
_cell.angle_beta   90.00
_cell.angle_gamma   90.00
#
_symmetry.space_group_name_H-M   'P 1'
#
loop_
_entity.id
_entity.type
_entity.pdbx_description
1 polymer ?
#
loop_
_entity_poly.entity_id
_entity_poly.type
_entity_poly.pdbx_seq_one_letter_code
_entity_poly.pdbx_strand_id
1 'polypeptide(L)'
;MTEFVGRLAELRELLGSACRPGFVVHGASGAGKSRLVAELLRRLDEQAPGGLTVRVPGAATVDDVVIALGEPRVITEAVTLVIDDLATVPRAGGSGRAEPVDAALAGFLTAWVREPRPRRLVITSRYPIALPGGGHRRLAELRLGPLTSDEACQLMARLPALAALEPGSRVRAWAVCGGHPRALEYLDTLLCHGPGDFTEVAERLESVLADNGVGDPAEWIGRGGSLAEALTTTVEDVLVQDLLEVRYQAYRAGDMAHRLGDADEASGHHRRALAIDERLGQRAGLAGWQRLGLPAGEGAGADPAELERQLRHALAVDAQLGNRAGMASGLHRLGLVCTLTGRLPAAVALHCRAFATELALGSPGVPIELAELSRLRAALGDAAFRRAAAEVLPETSMNGLARMLDDFVTASEHRWN
;
A
#
# COMPACT_ATOMS: atom_id res chain seq x y z
N MET A 1 -10.20 -17.86 -8.97
CA MET A 1 -9.24 -18.95 -8.69
C MET A 1 -7.85 -18.48 -9.09
N THR A 2 -7.17 -17.76 -8.21
CA THR A 2 -5.76 -17.39 -8.38
C THR A 2 -4.95 -18.36 -7.53
N GLU A 3 -4.42 -19.39 -8.17
CA GLU A 3 -3.41 -20.27 -7.57
C GLU A 3 -2.28 -19.39 -7.03
N PHE A 4 -1.82 -19.65 -5.80
CA PHE A 4 -0.70 -18.94 -5.18
C PHE A 4 0.62 -19.37 -5.87
N VAL A 5 1.53 -18.42 -6.13
CA VAL A 5 2.65 -18.61 -7.08
C VAL A 5 3.93 -18.05 -6.51
N GLY A 6 5.01 -18.82 -6.62
CA GLY A 6 6.24 -18.56 -5.89
C GLY A 6 6.03 -18.79 -4.38
N ARG A 7 7.11 -18.73 -3.60
CA ARG A 7 7.08 -18.82 -2.14
C ARG A 7 6.56 -20.14 -1.55
N LEU A 8 6.64 -21.23 -2.32
CA LEU A 8 6.22 -22.55 -1.83
C LEU A 8 7.12 -23.05 -0.70
N ALA A 9 8.41 -22.68 -0.70
CA ALA A 9 9.33 -23.02 0.37
C ALA A 9 8.91 -22.34 1.68
N GLU A 10 8.66 -21.03 1.62
CA GLU A 10 8.18 -20.19 2.72
C GLU A 10 6.82 -20.67 3.25
N LEU A 11 5.89 -21.00 2.35
CA LEU A 11 4.59 -21.55 2.74
C LEU A 11 4.75 -22.90 3.47
N ARG A 12 5.63 -23.79 2.99
CA ARG A 12 5.91 -25.06 3.67
C ARG A 12 6.57 -24.85 5.03
N GLU A 13 7.48 -23.87 5.15
CA GLU A 13 8.12 -23.52 6.43
C GLU A 13 7.09 -23.03 7.46
N LEU A 14 6.17 -22.16 7.04
CA LEU A 14 5.09 -21.67 7.89
C LEU A 14 4.14 -22.80 8.30
N LEU A 15 3.73 -23.66 7.37
CA LEU A 15 2.88 -24.81 7.67
C LEU A 15 3.59 -25.82 8.60
N GLY A 16 4.89 -26.07 8.41
CA GLY A 16 5.69 -26.90 9.31
C GLY A 16 5.84 -26.32 10.72
N SER A 17 5.72 -25.00 10.85
CA SER A 17 5.76 -24.28 12.13
C SER A 17 4.37 -24.04 12.75
N ALA A 18 3.31 -24.69 12.26
CA ALA A 18 1.94 -24.56 12.77
C ALA A 18 1.78 -24.92 14.26
N CYS A 19 2.76 -25.62 14.85
CA CYS A 19 2.85 -25.92 16.26
C CYS A 19 3.27 -24.71 17.13
N ARG A 20 3.62 -23.57 16.55
CA ARG A 20 3.82 -22.31 17.30
C ARG A 20 2.48 -21.59 17.54
N PRO A 21 2.40 -20.69 18.53
CA PRO A 21 1.25 -19.81 18.74
C PRO A 21 1.01 -18.80 17.62
N GLY A 22 1.89 -18.69 16.62
CA GLY A 22 1.68 -17.75 15.52
C GLY A 22 2.92 -17.49 14.68
N PHE A 23 2.81 -16.53 13.77
CA PHE A 23 3.80 -16.19 12.77
C PHE A 23 4.00 -14.68 12.65
N VAL A 24 5.23 -14.27 12.38
CA VAL A 24 5.60 -12.93 11.92
C VAL A 24 6.23 -13.08 10.54
N VAL A 25 5.58 -12.51 9.53
CA VAL A 25 6.09 -12.46 8.17
C VAL A 25 6.54 -11.03 7.89
N HIS A 26 7.85 -10.80 7.75
CA HIS A 26 8.39 -9.46 7.58
C HIS A 26 9.24 -9.32 6.31
N GLY A 27 9.42 -8.09 5.82
CA GLY A 27 10.19 -7.81 4.61
C GLY A 27 9.73 -6.54 3.89
N ALA A 28 10.37 -6.20 2.78
CA ALA A 28 10.07 -5.00 2.01
C ALA A 28 8.59 -4.88 1.60
N SER A 29 8.13 -3.65 1.39
CA SER A 29 6.77 -3.40 0.90
C SER A 29 6.62 -3.99 -0.50
N GLY A 30 5.57 -4.79 -0.74
CA GLY A 30 5.36 -5.43 -2.04
C GLY A 30 6.06 -6.76 -2.25
N ALA A 31 6.77 -7.27 -1.25
CA ALA A 31 7.39 -8.61 -1.29
C ALA A 31 6.38 -9.78 -1.32
N GLY A 32 5.07 -9.50 -1.25
CA GLY A 32 4.01 -10.53 -1.31
C GLY A 32 3.55 -11.06 0.06
N LYS A 33 3.90 -10.39 1.17
CA LYS A 33 3.58 -10.82 2.55
C LYS A 33 2.08 -11.14 2.75
N SER A 34 1.20 -10.21 2.39
CA SER A 34 -0.25 -10.37 2.59
C SER A 34 -0.84 -11.49 1.70
N ARG A 35 -0.28 -11.71 0.50
CA ARG A 35 -0.67 -12.84 -0.36
C ARG A 35 -0.22 -14.18 0.21
N LEU A 36 1.01 -14.26 0.73
CA LEU A 36 1.51 -15.46 1.42
C LEU A 36 0.66 -15.79 2.66
N VAL A 37 0.32 -14.77 3.47
CA VAL A 37 -0.54 -14.96 4.64
C VAL A 37 -1.95 -15.39 4.24
N ALA A 38 -2.53 -14.81 3.19
CA ALA A 38 -3.84 -15.23 2.70
C ALA A 38 -3.85 -16.71 2.28
N GLU A 39 -2.82 -17.17 1.56
CA GLU A 39 -2.70 -18.58 1.18
C GLU A 39 -2.45 -19.48 2.40
N LEU A 40 -1.61 -19.05 3.35
CA LEU A 40 -1.39 -19.79 4.60
C LEU A 40 -2.70 -20.00 5.35
N LEU A 41 -3.48 -18.93 5.54
CA LEU A 41 -4.76 -18.99 6.25
C LEU A 41 -5.75 -19.92 5.54
N ARG A 42 -5.83 -19.83 4.20
CA ARG A 42 -6.65 -20.71 3.37
C ARG A 42 -6.29 -22.19 3.59
N ARG A 43 -4.99 -22.52 3.57
CA ARG A 43 -4.50 -23.89 3.80
C ARG A 43 -4.74 -24.39 5.23
N LEU A 44 -4.63 -23.50 6.22
CA LEU A 44 -4.89 -23.83 7.62
C LEU A 44 -6.39 -24.07 7.87
N ASP A 45 -7.25 -23.29 7.23
CA ASP A 45 -8.72 -23.47 7.29
C ASP A 45 -9.15 -24.78 6.62
N GLU A 46 -8.56 -25.14 5.47
CA GLU A 46 -8.78 -26.46 4.84
C GLU A 46 -8.41 -27.64 5.76
N GLN A 47 -7.38 -27.49 6.60
CA GLN A 47 -6.92 -28.54 7.51
C GLN A 47 -7.75 -28.62 8.80
N ALA A 48 -8.35 -27.52 9.24
CA ALA A 48 -9.10 -27.40 10.47
C ALA A 48 -10.26 -26.40 10.33
N PRO A 49 -11.34 -26.77 9.62
CA PRO A 49 -12.46 -25.86 9.36
C PRO A 49 -13.21 -25.52 10.66
N GLY A 50 -13.75 -24.30 10.72
CA GLY A 50 -14.56 -23.82 11.85
C GLY A 50 -13.81 -22.99 12.89
N GLY A 51 -12.65 -22.42 12.53
CA GLY A 51 -11.98 -21.40 13.33
C GLY A 51 -12.42 -19.98 12.96
N LEU A 52 -12.45 -19.07 13.94
CA LEU A 52 -12.70 -17.66 13.71
C LEU A 52 -11.42 -16.96 13.25
N THR A 53 -11.42 -16.39 12.04
CA THR A 53 -10.32 -15.52 11.58
C THR A 53 -10.72 -14.06 11.70
N VAL A 54 -10.02 -13.32 12.55
CA VAL A 54 -10.22 -11.88 12.75
C VAL A 54 -9.06 -11.14 12.14
N ARG A 55 -9.32 -10.26 11.17
CA ARG A 55 -8.28 -9.45 10.52
C ARG A 55 -8.47 -7.99 10.87
N VAL A 56 -7.39 -7.36 11.33
CA VAL A 56 -7.33 -5.95 11.66
C VAL A 56 -6.25 -5.25 10.83
N PRO A 57 -6.44 -3.96 10.49
CA PRO A 57 -5.42 -3.19 9.78
C PRO A 57 -4.18 -2.98 10.65
N GLY A 58 -3.03 -2.74 10.02
CA GLY A 58 -1.77 -2.61 10.75
C GLY A 58 -1.62 -1.37 11.60
N ALA A 59 -2.41 -0.33 11.32
CA ALA A 59 -2.51 0.88 12.15
C ALA A 59 -3.48 0.74 13.34
N ALA A 60 -4.06 -0.45 13.52
CA ALA A 60 -5.05 -0.74 14.56
C ALA A 60 -4.49 -0.51 15.97
N THR A 61 -5.38 -0.12 16.86
CA THR A 61 -5.16 -0.07 18.31
C THR A 61 -5.59 -1.37 18.97
N VAL A 62 -5.35 -1.50 20.27
CA VAL A 62 -5.93 -2.61 21.05
C VAL A 62 -7.46 -2.60 21.03
N ASP A 63 -8.09 -1.42 21.02
CA ASP A 63 -9.55 -1.29 21.01
C ASP A 63 -10.14 -1.78 19.69
N ASP A 64 -9.49 -1.48 18.55
CA ASP A 64 -9.88 -2.00 17.24
C ASP A 64 -9.88 -3.54 17.23
N VAL A 65 -8.89 -4.17 17.89
CA VAL A 65 -8.82 -5.63 18.04
C VAL A 65 -9.96 -6.15 18.90
N VAL A 66 -10.25 -5.51 20.03
CA VAL A 66 -11.35 -5.90 20.92
C VAL A 66 -12.70 -5.77 20.20
N ILE A 67 -12.92 -4.67 19.48
CA ILE A 67 -14.12 -4.45 18.67
C ILE A 67 -14.25 -5.53 17.59
N ALA A 68 -13.16 -5.87 16.90
CA ALA A 68 -13.16 -6.89 15.86
C ALA A 68 -13.37 -8.31 16.40
N LEU A 69 -12.97 -8.58 17.65
CA LEU A 69 -13.26 -9.84 18.35
C LEU A 69 -14.73 -9.92 18.82
N GLY A 70 -15.40 -8.78 18.98
CA GLY A 70 -16.80 -8.69 19.36
C GLY A 70 -17.07 -8.88 20.85
N GLU A 71 -18.35 -9.03 21.20
CA GLU A 71 -18.82 -9.18 22.59
C GLU A 71 -18.11 -10.34 23.33
N PRO A 72 -17.83 -10.21 24.64
CA PRO A 72 -17.19 -11.25 25.44
C PRO A 72 -18.05 -12.52 25.43
N ARG A 73 -17.62 -13.49 24.62
CA ARG A 73 -18.19 -14.82 24.53
C ARG A 73 -17.11 -15.82 24.89
N VAL A 74 -17.52 -16.97 25.44
CA VAL A 74 -16.59 -18.09 25.63
C VAL A 74 -16.24 -18.60 24.24
N ILE A 75 -15.07 -18.18 23.73
CA ILE A 75 -14.60 -18.65 22.44
C ILE A 75 -14.08 -20.08 22.62
N THR A 76 -14.89 -21.06 22.25
CA THR A 76 -14.54 -22.48 22.29
C THR A 76 -13.82 -22.94 21.02
N GLU A 77 -13.96 -22.19 19.93
CA GLU A 77 -13.34 -22.43 18.63
C GLU A 77 -11.94 -21.82 18.54
N ALA A 78 -11.16 -22.25 17.54
CA ALA A 78 -9.83 -21.71 17.35
C ALA A 78 -9.88 -20.29 16.76
N VAL A 79 -9.18 -19.33 17.38
CA VAL A 79 -9.15 -17.94 16.89
C VAL A 79 -7.82 -17.63 16.24
N THR A 80 -7.84 -17.13 15.00
CA THR A 80 -6.66 -16.60 14.32
C THR A 80 -6.80 -15.07 14.20
N LEU A 81 -6.00 -14.34 14.96
CA LEU A 81 -5.87 -12.89 14.84
C LEU A 81 -4.81 -12.57 13.78
N VAL A 82 -5.18 -11.77 12.78
CA VAL A 82 -4.31 -11.36 11.68
C VAL A 82 -4.15 -9.85 11.72
N ILE A 83 -2.91 -9.39 11.88
CA ILE A 83 -2.55 -7.97 11.77
C ILE A 83 -1.74 -7.80 10.50
N ASP A 84 -2.32 -7.11 9.51
CA ASP A 84 -1.69 -6.90 8.22
C ASP A 84 -1.04 -5.52 8.13
N ASP A 85 0.26 -5.50 7.84
CA ASP A 85 1.14 -4.34 7.76
C ASP A 85 1.26 -3.56 9.07
N LEU A 86 1.51 -4.29 10.17
CA LEU A 86 1.62 -3.74 11.51
C LEU A 86 2.53 -2.51 11.53
N ALA A 87 1.97 -1.40 12.00
CA ALA A 87 2.65 -0.12 12.16
C ALA A 87 3.67 -0.24 13.28
N THR A 88 4.92 0.10 12.98
CA THR A 88 6.03 -0.12 13.90
C THR A 88 7.00 1.04 13.95
N VAL A 89 7.61 1.24 15.11
CA VAL A 89 8.74 2.15 15.33
C VAL A 89 10.04 1.35 15.54
N PRO A 90 11.14 1.70 14.87
CA PRO A 90 12.42 1.03 15.09
C PRO A 90 12.87 1.14 16.54
N ARG A 91 13.30 0.03 17.15
CA ARG A 91 13.79 0.04 18.53
C ARG A 91 15.17 0.69 18.57
N ALA A 92 15.35 1.68 19.45
CA ALA A 92 16.66 2.26 19.71
C ALA A 92 17.63 1.17 20.24
N GLY A 93 18.84 1.06 19.66
CA GLY A 93 19.88 0.15 20.15
C GLY A 93 20.23 -1.07 19.28
N GLY A 94 20.02 -1.02 17.95
CA GLY A 94 20.77 -1.87 17.00
C GLY A 94 20.27 -3.30 16.76
N SER A 95 19.18 -3.75 17.38
CA SER A 95 18.62 -5.09 17.13
C SER A 95 17.95 -5.27 15.75
N GLY A 96 17.74 -4.18 15.01
CA GLY A 96 17.01 -4.17 13.73
C GLY A 96 15.51 -4.47 13.85
N ARG A 97 15.01 -4.76 15.06
CA ARG A 97 13.59 -4.99 15.34
C ARG A 97 12.85 -3.68 15.58
N ALA A 98 11.58 -3.69 15.22
CA ALA A 98 10.66 -2.60 15.44
C ALA A 98 9.55 -3.02 16.42
N GLU A 99 9.10 -2.08 17.22
CA GLU A 99 8.02 -2.28 18.20
C GLU A 99 6.70 -1.78 17.61
N PRO A 100 5.56 -2.42 17.94
CA PRO A 100 4.26 -1.86 17.58
C PRO A 100 4.15 -0.42 18.07
N VAL A 101 3.58 0.46 17.25
CA VAL A 101 3.38 1.88 17.62
C VAL A 101 2.50 2.01 18.87
N ASP A 102 1.49 1.16 18.99
CA ASP A 102 0.61 1.09 20.18
C ASP A 102 1.20 0.10 21.22
N ALA A 103 1.60 0.65 22.37
CA ALA A 103 2.15 -0.13 23.48
C ALA A 103 1.12 -1.05 24.16
N ALA A 104 -0.14 -0.63 24.23
CA ALA A 104 -1.23 -1.44 24.78
C ALA A 104 -1.51 -2.63 23.86
N LEU A 105 -1.52 -2.42 22.54
CA LEU A 105 -1.58 -3.50 21.55
C LEU A 105 -0.37 -4.43 21.70
N ALA A 106 0.85 -3.91 21.84
CA ALA A 106 2.04 -4.74 22.04
C ALA A 106 1.93 -5.63 23.29
N GLY A 107 1.39 -5.09 24.39
CA GLY A 107 1.08 -5.83 25.61
C GLY A 107 0.01 -6.91 25.40
N PHE A 108 -1.08 -6.57 24.73
CA PHE A 108 -2.16 -7.49 24.36
C PHE A 108 -1.64 -8.66 23.52
N LEU A 109 -0.87 -8.39 22.46
CA LEU A 109 -0.30 -9.44 21.61
C LEU A 109 0.67 -10.33 22.37
N THR A 110 1.41 -9.76 23.33
CA THR A 110 2.28 -10.54 24.23
C THR A 110 1.48 -11.50 25.11
N ALA A 111 0.36 -11.03 25.68
CA ALA A 111 -0.54 -11.89 26.45
C ALA A 111 -1.17 -12.96 25.56
N TRP A 112 -1.65 -12.58 24.38
CA TRP A 112 -2.25 -13.47 23.39
C TRP A 112 -1.35 -14.67 23.05
N VAL A 113 -0.06 -14.44 22.77
CA VAL A 113 0.85 -15.55 22.40
C VAL A 113 1.30 -16.42 23.59
N ARG A 114 1.17 -15.91 24.82
CA ARG A 114 1.58 -16.61 26.04
C ARG A 114 0.54 -17.62 26.50
N GLU A 115 -0.70 -17.29 26.25
CA GLU A 115 -1.81 -18.07 26.72
C GLU A 115 -1.97 -19.44 26.03
N PRO A 116 -2.59 -20.42 26.70
CA PRO A 116 -2.86 -21.73 26.12
C PRO A 116 -3.85 -21.66 24.94
N ARG A 117 -3.72 -22.64 24.05
CA ARG A 117 -4.52 -22.84 22.82
C ARG A 117 -6.04 -22.92 23.10
N PRO A 118 -6.91 -22.55 22.12
CA PRO A 118 -6.69 -22.62 20.67
C PRO A 118 -6.58 -21.25 19.95
N ARG A 119 -5.66 -20.36 20.34
CA ARG A 119 -5.44 -19.08 19.64
C ARG A 119 -4.17 -19.05 18.80
N ARG A 120 -4.22 -18.31 17.70
CA ARG A 120 -3.13 -18.08 16.74
C ARG A 120 -2.99 -16.59 16.45
N LEU A 121 -1.76 -16.13 16.27
CA LEU A 121 -1.45 -14.75 15.84
C LEU A 121 -0.69 -14.78 14.52
N VAL A 122 -1.07 -13.93 13.57
CA VAL A 122 -0.34 -13.72 12.32
C VAL A 122 -0.09 -12.23 12.15
N ILE A 123 1.18 -11.85 12.02
CA ILE A 123 1.56 -10.45 11.79
C ILE A 123 2.30 -10.38 10.47
N THR A 124 1.92 -9.45 9.59
CA THR A 124 2.81 -8.98 8.53
C THR A 124 3.37 -7.61 8.89
N SER A 125 4.64 -7.36 8.57
CA SER A 125 5.26 -6.04 8.81
C SER A 125 6.41 -5.76 7.86
N ARG A 126 6.87 -4.51 7.81
CA ARG A 126 8.11 -4.15 7.11
C ARG A 126 9.35 -4.68 7.82
N TYR A 127 9.35 -4.64 9.15
CA TYR A 127 10.52 -4.95 9.97
C TYR A 127 10.24 -6.16 10.87
N PRO A 128 11.29 -6.87 11.35
CA PRO A 128 11.09 -7.88 12.36
C PRO A 128 10.53 -7.25 13.65
N ILE A 129 9.62 -7.94 14.34
CA ILE A 129 8.85 -7.35 15.45
C ILE A 129 9.48 -7.67 16.81
N ALA A 130 9.53 -6.68 17.70
CA ALA A 130 9.81 -6.86 19.12
C ALA A 130 8.54 -6.68 19.95
N LEU A 131 8.05 -7.78 20.52
CA LEU A 131 6.99 -7.73 21.55
C LEU A 131 7.58 -7.67 22.98
N PRO A 132 6.91 -6.97 23.93
CA PRO A 132 7.26 -6.91 25.35
C PRO A 132 7.61 -8.26 25.96
N GLY A 133 8.57 -8.26 26.89
CA GLY A 133 8.99 -9.48 27.61
C GLY A 133 9.43 -10.63 26.70
N GLY A 134 9.86 -10.34 25.46
CA GLY A 134 10.31 -11.35 24.50
C GLY A 134 9.19 -12.20 23.89
N GLY A 135 7.92 -11.74 23.90
CA GLY A 135 6.77 -12.51 23.40
C GLY A 135 6.93 -13.01 21.96
N HIS A 136 7.59 -12.22 21.12
CA HIS A 136 7.89 -12.52 19.72
C HIS A 136 8.71 -13.82 19.54
N ARG A 137 9.52 -14.23 20.53
CA ARG A 137 10.31 -15.48 20.47
C ARG A 137 9.46 -16.74 20.40
N ARG A 138 8.18 -16.65 20.78
CA ARG A 138 7.22 -17.76 20.67
C ARG A 138 6.62 -17.86 19.26
N LEU A 139 6.72 -16.82 18.44
CA LEU A 139 6.22 -16.81 17.07
C LEU A 139 7.26 -17.43 16.13
N ALA A 140 6.83 -18.06 15.05
CA ALA A 140 7.71 -18.36 13.93
C ALA A 140 7.96 -17.05 13.18
N GLU A 141 9.21 -16.76 12.85
CA GLU A 141 9.59 -15.54 12.15
C GLU A 141 10.10 -15.93 10.77
N LEU A 142 9.50 -15.34 9.75
CA LEU A 142 9.87 -15.56 8.36
C LEU A 142 10.18 -14.22 7.70
N ARG A 143 11.38 -14.09 7.16
CA ARG A 143 11.77 -12.96 6.32
C ARG A 143 11.45 -13.28 4.86
N LEU A 144 10.62 -12.44 4.24
CA LEU A 144 10.42 -12.43 2.80
C LEU A 144 11.43 -11.48 2.14
N GLY A 145 12.39 -12.06 1.43
CA GLY A 145 13.33 -11.34 0.56
C GLY A 145 12.79 -11.16 -0.86
N PRO A 146 13.64 -10.83 -1.83
CA PRO A 146 13.33 -10.95 -3.26
C PRO A 146 12.92 -12.37 -3.67
N LEU A 147 12.27 -12.50 -4.82
CA LEU A 147 12.02 -13.78 -5.47
C LEU A 147 13.31 -14.29 -6.08
N THR A 148 13.54 -15.60 -5.95
CA THR A 148 14.55 -16.30 -6.75
C THR A 148 14.19 -16.25 -8.23
N SER A 149 15.16 -16.54 -9.11
CA SER A 149 14.93 -16.56 -10.55
C SER A 149 13.78 -17.51 -10.92
N ASP A 150 13.74 -18.71 -10.33
CA ASP A 150 12.67 -19.69 -10.57
C ASP A 150 11.29 -19.21 -10.12
N GLU A 151 11.20 -18.60 -8.94
CA GLU A 151 9.94 -18.05 -8.43
C GLU A 151 9.46 -16.86 -9.26
N ALA A 152 10.38 -16.00 -9.67
CA ALA A 152 10.09 -14.89 -10.56
C ALA A 152 9.63 -15.38 -11.94
N CYS A 153 10.24 -16.45 -12.48
CA CYS A 153 9.78 -17.09 -13.70
C CYS A 153 8.34 -17.60 -13.59
N GLN A 154 7.97 -18.20 -12.45
CA GLN A 154 6.60 -18.65 -12.22
C GLN A 154 5.60 -17.47 -12.14
N LEU A 155 5.98 -16.36 -11.52
CA LEU A 155 5.18 -15.14 -11.49
C LEU A 155 5.05 -14.54 -12.90
N MET A 156 6.16 -14.34 -13.60
CA MET A 156 6.21 -13.76 -14.95
C MET A 156 5.40 -14.58 -15.96
N ALA A 157 5.32 -15.90 -15.82
CA ALA A 157 4.49 -16.73 -16.68
C ALA A 157 2.97 -16.40 -16.59
N ARG A 158 2.52 -15.70 -15.55
CA ARG A 158 1.14 -15.23 -15.38
C ARG A 158 0.94 -13.74 -15.68
N LEU A 159 2.03 -13.05 -16.01
CA LEU A 159 2.05 -11.64 -16.35
C LEU A 159 2.10 -11.54 -17.88
N PRO A 160 1.02 -11.17 -18.58
CA PRO A 160 0.88 -11.38 -20.02
C PRO A 160 2.03 -10.80 -20.86
N ALA A 161 2.51 -9.61 -20.53
CA ALA A 161 3.57 -8.96 -21.28
C ALA A 161 4.93 -9.60 -20.97
N LEU A 162 5.19 -9.93 -19.70
CA LEU A 162 6.43 -10.62 -19.32
C LEU A 162 6.47 -12.08 -19.77
N ALA A 163 5.33 -12.76 -19.85
CA ALA A 163 5.20 -14.12 -20.37
C ALA A 163 5.53 -14.18 -21.87
N ALA A 164 5.27 -13.10 -22.60
CA ALA A 164 5.58 -12.96 -24.02
C ALA A 164 7.07 -12.66 -24.30
N LEU A 165 7.87 -12.36 -23.28
CA LEU A 165 9.30 -12.12 -23.45
C LEU A 165 10.09 -13.41 -23.71
N GLU A 166 11.08 -13.30 -24.58
CA GLU A 166 12.09 -14.32 -24.80
C GLU A 166 12.78 -14.73 -23.48
N PRO A 167 13.22 -15.99 -23.31
CA PRO A 167 13.81 -16.47 -22.05
C PRO A 167 14.94 -15.59 -21.51
N GLY A 168 15.83 -15.09 -22.36
CA GLY A 168 16.91 -14.17 -21.96
C GLY A 168 16.40 -12.82 -21.43
N SER A 169 15.36 -12.28 -22.08
CA SER A 169 14.70 -11.04 -21.65
C SER A 169 13.95 -11.22 -20.33
N ARG A 170 13.39 -12.40 -20.05
CA ARG A 170 12.80 -12.70 -18.72
C ARG A 170 13.84 -12.75 -17.61
N VAL A 171 15.02 -13.34 -17.87
CA VAL A 171 16.12 -13.32 -16.91
C VAL A 171 16.59 -11.88 -16.66
N ARG A 172 16.71 -11.06 -17.72
CA ARG A 172 17.03 -9.64 -17.60
C ARG A 172 15.97 -8.90 -16.78
N ALA A 173 14.67 -9.11 -17.04
CA ALA A 173 13.56 -8.50 -16.32
C ALA A 173 13.61 -8.84 -14.81
N TRP A 174 13.87 -10.10 -14.47
CA TRP A 174 14.09 -10.51 -13.08
C TRP A 174 15.27 -9.75 -12.44
N ALA A 175 16.39 -9.66 -13.15
CA ALA A 175 17.62 -9.05 -12.64
C ALA A 175 17.43 -7.54 -12.40
N VAL A 176 16.92 -6.79 -13.38
CA VAL A 176 16.71 -5.34 -13.25
C VAL A 176 15.61 -4.97 -12.25
N CYS A 177 14.60 -5.83 -12.06
CA CYS A 177 13.59 -5.68 -11.01
C CYS A 177 14.07 -6.13 -9.63
N GLY A 178 15.32 -6.61 -9.49
CA GLY A 178 15.87 -7.08 -8.23
C GLY A 178 15.11 -8.26 -7.63
N GLY A 179 14.40 -9.05 -8.44
CA GLY A 179 13.50 -10.11 -7.99
C GLY A 179 12.25 -9.64 -7.23
N HIS A 180 11.91 -8.35 -7.26
CA HIS A 180 10.79 -7.84 -6.48
C HIS A 180 9.43 -8.11 -7.16
N PRO A 181 8.48 -8.80 -6.50
CA PRO A 181 7.20 -9.18 -7.13
C PRO A 181 6.43 -7.99 -7.69
N ARG A 182 6.34 -6.89 -6.91
CA ARG A 182 5.62 -5.69 -7.33
C ARG A 182 6.31 -4.96 -8.49
N ALA A 183 7.65 -4.94 -8.50
CA ALA A 183 8.39 -4.32 -9.60
C ALA A 183 8.15 -5.09 -10.92
N LEU A 184 8.08 -6.42 -10.85
CA LEU A 184 7.71 -7.25 -12.01
C LEU A 184 6.27 -6.98 -12.47
N GLU A 185 5.32 -6.81 -11.54
CA GLU A 185 3.95 -6.43 -11.89
C GLU A 185 3.87 -5.04 -12.54
N TYR A 186 4.67 -4.08 -12.07
CA TYR A 186 4.76 -2.75 -12.66
C TYR A 186 5.36 -2.79 -14.06
N LEU A 187 6.46 -3.53 -14.23
CA LEU A 187 7.08 -3.74 -15.53
C LEU A 187 6.10 -4.40 -16.52
N ASP A 188 5.39 -5.45 -16.11
CA ASP A 188 4.33 -6.07 -16.94
C ASP A 188 3.27 -5.05 -17.38
N THR A 189 2.89 -4.15 -16.47
CA THR A 189 1.92 -3.10 -16.77
C THR A 189 2.45 -2.12 -17.80
N LEU A 190 3.72 -1.72 -17.71
CA LEU A 190 4.34 -0.85 -18.70
C LEU A 190 4.37 -1.51 -20.08
N LEU A 191 4.70 -2.80 -20.13
CA LEU A 191 4.86 -3.56 -21.37
C LEU A 191 3.54 -4.05 -21.98
N CYS A 192 2.38 -3.67 -21.45
CA CYS A 192 1.09 -4.19 -21.89
C CYS A 192 0.73 -3.85 -23.36
N HIS A 193 1.46 -2.93 -24.01
CA HIS A 193 1.29 -2.56 -25.43
C HIS A 193 2.25 -3.32 -26.36
N GLY A 194 3.17 -4.12 -25.81
CA GLY A 194 4.06 -4.99 -26.56
C GLY A 194 5.45 -5.13 -25.91
N PRO A 195 6.17 -6.24 -26.16
CA PRO A 195 7.50 -6.47 -25.61
C PRO A 195 8.60 -5.57 -26.22
N GLY A 196 8.30 -4.81 -27.27
CA GLY A 196 9.26 -3.93 -27.96
C GLY A 196 9.85 -2.84 -27.08
N ASP A 197 9.10 -2.41 -26.05
CA ASP A 197 9.51 -1.34 -25.13
C ASP A 197 10.39 -1.86 -23.97
N PHE A 198 10.58 -3.18 -23.86
CA PHE A 198 11.34 -3.76 -22.75
C PHE A 198 12.79 -3.32 -22.74
N THR A 199 13.44 -3.24 -23.90
CA THR A 199 14.86 -2.86 -23.98
C THR A 199 15.09 -1.47 -23.42
N GLU A 200 14.26 -0.49 -23.78
CA GLU A 200 14.37 0.89 -23.31
C GLU A 200 14.15 1.00 -21.79
N VAL A 201 13.09 0.36 -21.29
CA VAL A 201 12.80 0.34 -19.85
C VAL A 201 13.94 -0.34 -19.07
N ALA A 202 14.45 -1.46 -19.58
CA ALA A 202 15.54 -2.20 -18.95
C ALA A 202 16.85 -1.39 -18.94
N GLU A 203 17.23 -0.75 -20.04
CA GLU A 203 18.43 0.11 -20.11
C GLU A 203 18.35 1.28 -19.14
N ARG A 204 17.18 1.91 -19.01
CA ARG A 204 16.97 2.97 -18.01
C ARG A 204 17.09 2.46 -16.58
N LEU A 205 16.50 1.30 -16.27
CA LEU A 205 16.64 0.69 -14.94
C LEU A 205 18.10 0.32 -14.64
N GLU A 206 18.82 -0.20 -15.63
CA GLU A 206 20.25 -0.52 -15.52
C GLU A 206 21.10 0.72 -15.28
N SER A 207 20.81 1.84 -15.97
CA SER A 207 21.47 3.12 -15.71
C SER A 207 21.26 3.58 -14.27
N VAL A 208 20.02 3.52 -13.76
CA VAL A 208 19.73 3.89 -12.37
C VAL A 208 20.44 2.97 -11.39
N LEU A 209 20.52 1.67 -11.67
CA LEU A 209 21.26 0.72 -10.85
C LEU A 209 22.77 1.03 -10.86
N ALA A 210 23.35 1.29 -12.02
CA ALA A 210 24.75 1.65 -12.18
C ALA A 210 25.11 2.94 -11.42
N ASP A 211 24.25 3.96 -11.49
CA ASP A 211 24.40 5.22 -10.73
C ASP A 211 24.37 5.00 -9.21
N ASN A 212 23.71 3.93 -8.76
CA ASN A 212 23.66 3.51 -7.36
C ASN A 212 24.73 2.46 -7.00
N GLY A 213 25.76 2.29 -7.84
CA GLY A 213 26.91 1.42 -7.58
C GLY A 213 26.66 -0.07 -7.83
N VAL A 214 25.62 -0.41 -8.60
CA VAL A 214 25.26 -1.78 -8.96
C VAL A 214 25.64 -2.04 -10.42
N GLY A 215 26.77 -2.72 -10.62
CA GLY A 215 27.25 -3.09 -11.96
C GLY A 215 26.59 -4.36 -12.54
N ASP A 216 26.21 -5.31 -11.68
CA ASP A 216 25.51 -6.54 -12.07
C ASP A 216 24.25 -6.73 -11.22
N PRO A 217 23.05 -6.58 -11.80
CA PRO A 217 21.80 -6.75 -11.09
C PRO A 217 21.59 -8.16 -10.48
N ALA A 218 22.14 -9.22 -11.10
CA ALA A 218 21.99 -10.57 -10.59
C ALA A 218 22.85 -10.83 -9.34
N GLU A 219 24.02 -10.21 -9.27
CA GLU A 219 24.98 -10.39 -8.18
C GLU A 219 24.46 -9.85 -6.85
N TRP A 220 23.77 -8.70 -6.85
CA TRP A 220 23.28 -8.09 -5.60
C TRP A 220 22.00 -8.73 -5.06
N ILE A 221 21.18 -9.37 -5.91
CA ILE A 221 20.03 -10.18 -5.44
C ILE A 221 20.54 -11.30 -4.51
N GLY A 222 21.67 -11.92 -4.84
CA GLY A 222 22.32 -12.94 -4.02
C GLY A 222 22.97 -12.42 -2.73
N ARG A 223 23.38 -11.13 -2.70
CA ARG A 223 23.99 -10.51 -1.51
C ARG A 223 22.99 -10.25 -0.38
N GLY A 224 21.69 -10.14 -0.71
CA GLY A 224 20.61 -9.94 0.27
C GLY A 224 20.77 -8.69 1.16
N GLY A 225 19.90 -8.54 2.15
CA GLY A 225 20.05 -7.48 3.17
C GLY A 225 19.42 -6.13 2.82
N SER A 226 19.82 -5.09 3.56
CA SER A 226 19.20 -3.74 3.48
C SER A 226 19.52 -3.00 2.19
N LEU A 227 20.71 -3.18 1.62
CA LEU A 227 21.09 -2.59 0.33
C LEU A 227 20.19 -3.10 -0.79
N ALA A 228 19.88 -4.40 -0.78
CA ALA A 228 19.00 -5.01 -1.75
C ALA A 228 17.57 -4.43 -1.68
N GLU A 229 17.05 -4.23 -0.47
CA GLU A 229 15.74 -3.61 -0.26
C GLU A 229 15.73 -2.13 -0.68
N ALA A 230 16.83 -1.40 -0.46
CA ALA A 230 16.96 0.00 -0.89
C ALA A 230 16.96 0.13 -2.41
N LEU A 231 17.76 -0.67 -3.12
CA LEU A 231 17.83 -0.67 -4.58
C LEU A 231 16.50 -1.11 -5.21
N THR A 232 15.85 -2.11 -4.62
CA THR A 232 14.49 -2.52 -5.01
C THR A 232 13.51 -1.36 -4.89
N THR A 233 13.59 -0.59 -3.80
CA THR A 233 12.73 0.57 -3.59
C THR A 233 12.99 1.62 -4.68
N THR A 234 14.25 1.89 -5.02
CA THR A 234 14.63 2.80 -6.10
C THR A 234 14.07 2.35 -7.45
N VAL A 235 14.20 1.07 -7.80
CA VAL A 235 13.63 0.52 -9.05
C VAL A 235 12.12 0.65 -9.07
N GLU A 236 11.43 0.32 -7.97
CA GLU A 236 9.99 0.53 -7.87
C GLU A 236 9.60 2.01 -8.06
N ASP A 237 10.42 2.95 -7.58
CA ASP A 237 10.13 4.37 -7.73
C ASP A 237 10.23 4.83 -9.18
N VAL A 238 11.24 4.37 -9.92
CA VAL A 238 11.38 4.63 -11.36
C VAL A 238 10.16 4.08 -12.11
N LEU A 239 9.82 2.82 -11.87
CA LEU A 239 8.66 2.17 -12.50
C LEU A 239 7.33 2.85 -12.14
N VAL A 240 7.20 3.38 -10.92
CA VAL A 240 6.02 4.17 -10.53
C VAL A 240 5.94 5.46 -11.33
N GLN A 241 7.06 6.17 -11.57
CA GLN A 241 7.04 7.37 -12.41
C GLN A 241 6.58 7.05 -13.83
N ASP A 242 7.13 5.98 -14.41
CA ASP A 242 6.75 5.53 -15.76
C ASP A 242 5.26 5.19 -15.84
N LEU A 243 4.74 4.49 -14.83
CA LEU A 243 3.33 4.14 -14.77
C LEU A 243 2.45 5.36 -14.62
N LEU A 244 2.85 6.35 -13.84
CA LEU A 244 2.12 7.61 -13.71
C LEU A 244 2.06 8.38 -15.04
N GLU A 245 3.15 8.36 -15.81
CA GLU A 245 3.20 8.95 -17.15
C GLU A 245 2.30 8.20 -18.12
N VAL A 246 2.41 6.87 -18.22
CA VAL A 246 1.56 6.04 -19.10
C VAL A 246 0.09 6.19 -18.73
N ARG A 247 -0.22 6.23 -17.42
CA ARG A 247 -1.57 6.49 -16.92
C ARG A 247 -2.07 7.85 -17.37
N TYR A 248 -1.24 8.89 -17.26
CA TYR A 248 -1.59 10.23 -17.71
C TYR A 248 -1.89 10.27 -19.22
N GLN A 249 -1.06 9.62 -20.04
CA GLN A 249 -1.27 9.54 -21.48
C GLN A 249 -2.55 8.79 -21.82
N ALA A 250 -2.79 7.63 -21.19
CA ALA A 250 -4.03 6.87 -21.36
C ALA A 250 -5.25 7.72 -21.00
N TYR A 251 -5.17 8.45 -19.90
CA TYR A 251 -6.25 9.32 -19.47
C TYR A 251 -6.55 10.45 -20.48
N ARG A 252 -5.52 11.14 -20.99
CA ARG A 252 -5.68 12.17 -22.04
C ARG A 252 -6.23 11.63 -23.35
N ALA A 253 -5.78 10.45 -23.76
CA ALA A 253 -6.24 9.81 -24.99
C ALA A 253 -7.73 9.47 -24.88
N GLY A 254 -8.19 8.99 -23.72
CA GLY A 254 -9.60 8.72 -23.48
C GLY A 254 -10.50 9.96 -23.60
N ASP A 255 -10.04 11.09 -23.06
CA ASP A 255 -10.74 12.37 -23.19
C ASP A 255 -10.76 12.89 -24.64
N MET A 256 -9.65 12.75 -25.36
CA MET A 256 -9.60 13.13 -26.77
C MET A 256 -10.58 12.28 -27.60
N ALA A 257 -10.59 10.96 -27.41
CA ALA A 257 -11.53 10.06 -28.06
C ALA A 257 -12.99 10.42 -27.71
N HIS A 258 -13.27 10.73 -26.45
CA HIS A 258 -14.58 11.19 -26.01
C HIS A 258 -15.02 12.48 -26.73
N ARG A 259 -14.13 13.47 -26.85
CA ARG A 259 -14.41 14.72 -27.60
C ARG A 259 -14.63 14.50 -29.09
N LEU A 260 -14.00 13.49 -29.67
CA LEU A 260 -14.17 13.09 -31.07
C LEU A 260 -15.42 12.23 -31.29
N GLY A 261 -16.13 11.84 -30.22
CA GLY A 261 -17.34 11.02 -30.27
C GLY A 261 -17.07 9.52 -30.36
N ASP A 262 -15.83 9.07 -30.18
CA ASP A 262 -15.47 7.65 -30.15
C ASP A 262 -15.54 7.12 -28.72
N ALA A 263 -16.72 6.64 -28.34
CA ALA A 263 -17.00 6.15 -26.99
C ALA A 263 -16.27 4.84 -26.66
N ASP A 264 -16.01 3.98 -27.66
CA ASP A 264 -15.36 2.69 -27.45
C ASP A 264 -13.86 2.85 -27.22
N GLU A 265 -13.22 3.72 -28.00
CA GLU A 265 -11.81 4.09 -27.81
C GLU A 265 -11.62 4.82 -26.46
N ALA A 266 -12.52 5.75 -26.11
CA ALA A 266 -12.50 6.44 -24.83
C ALA A 266 -12.60 5.47 -23.63
N SER A 267 -13.55 4.53 -23.69
CA SER A 267 -13.72 3.49 -22.67
C SER A 267 -12.49 2.60 -22.54
N GLY A 268 -11.85 2.25 -23.66
CA GLY A 268 -10.62 1.47 -23.67
C GLY A 268 -9.48 2.18 -22.95
N HIS A 269 -9.27 3.46 -23.24
CA HIS A 269 -8.22 4.26 -22.62
C HIS A 269 -8.44 4.52 -21.13
N HIS A 270 -9.67 4.81 -20.70
CA HIS A 270 -9.97 5.00 -19.29
C HIS A 270 -9.86 3.72 -18.46
N ARG A 271 -10.28 2.57 -19.00
CA ARG A 271 -10.04 1.26 -18.34
C ARG A 271 -8.55 0.97 -18.14
N ARG A 272 -7.69 1.39 -19.07
CA ARG A 272 -6.23 1.26 -18.91
C ARG A 272 -5.70 2.12 -17.77
N ALA A 273 -6.12 3.39 -17.70
CA ALA A 273 -5.72 4.27 -16.60
C ALA A 273 -6.15 3.71 -15.24
N LEU A 274 -7.36 3.16 -15.16
CA LEU A 274 -7.88 2.53 -13.96
C LEU A 274 -7.08 1.29 -13.53
N ALA A 275 -6.74 0.41 -14.48
CA ALA A 275 -5.91 -0.76 -14.19
C ALA A 275 -4.52 -0.38 -13.64
N ILE A 276 -3.96 0.75 -14.09
CA ILE A 276 -2.71 1.30 -13.53
C ILE A 276 -2.94 1.86 -12.12
N ASP A 277 -4.02 2.60 -11.89
CA ASP A 277 -4.35 3.13 -10.55
C ASP A 277 -4.58 1.99 -9.53
N GLU A 278 -5.23 0.90 -9.93
CA GLU A 278 -5.38 -0.31 -9.11
C GLU A 278 -4.04 -0.94 -8.73
N ARG A 279 -3.11 -1.04 -9.68
CA ARG A 279 -1.76 -1.60 -9.43
C ARG A 279 -0.90 -0.66 -8.58
N LEU A 280 -1.04 0.66 -8.73
CA LEU A 280 -0.34 1.67 -7.91
C LEU A 280 -0.88 1.83 -6.48
N GLY A 281 -1.97 1.13 -6.14
CA GLY A 281 -2.65 1.18 -4.84
C GLY A 281 -1.71 1.18 -3.62
N GLN A 282 -2.01 2.08 -2.68
CA GLN A 282 -1.28 2.45 -1.45
C GLN A 282 0.13 3.07 -1.58
N ARG A 283 0.87 2.95 -2.70
CA ARG A 283 2.16 3.68 -2.86
C ARG A 283 2.04 5.07 -3.46
N ALA A 284 1.03 5.35 -4.29
CA ALA A 284 0.81 6.71 -4.80
C ALA A 284 0.46 7.73 -3.70
N GLY A 285 -0.14 7.27 -2.59
CA GLY A 285 -0.53 8.12 -1.45
C GLY A 285 0.63 8.53 -0.54
N LEU A 286 1.70 7.73 -0.42
CA LEU A 286 2.82 8.02 0.49
C LEU A 286 4.19 8.22 -0.20
N ALA A 287 4.51 7.42 -1.22
CA ALA A 287 5.86 7.42 -1.84
C ALA A 287 6.06 8.55 -2.87
N GLY A 288 4.98 9.02 -3.52
CA GLY A 288 5.03 10.19 -4.41
C GLY A 288 5.13 11.50 -3.65
N TRP A 289 4.41 11.63 -2.52
CA TRP A 289 4.31 12.90 -1.79
C TRP A 289 5.44 13.15 -0.79
N GLN A 290 5.95 12.12 -0.09
CA GLN A 290 7.10 12.31 0.81
C GLN A 290 8.42 12.51 0.06
N ARG A 291 8.52 12.11 -1.21
CA ARG A 291 9.69 12.34 -2.06
C ARG A 291 9.54 13.56 -2.99
N LEU A 292 8.32 14.06 -3.23
CA LEU A 292 8.08 15.44 -3.68
C LEU A 292 8.23 16.44 -2.53
N GLY A 293 9.29 16.31 -1.73
CA GLY A 293 9.75 17.42 -0.92
C GLY A 293 10.03 18.59 -1.85
N LEU A 294 9.01 19.40 -2.12
CA LEU A 294 9.11 20.69 -2.75
C LEU A 294 9.28 21.68 -1.60
N PRO A 295 10.52 22.00 -1.19
CA PRO A 295 10.78 23.39 -0.87
C PRO A 295 10.50 24.20 -2.13
N ALA A 296 9.93 25.39 -1.94
CA ALA A 296 9.94 26.42 -2.97
C ALA A 296 11.40 26.66 -3.38
N GLY A 297 11.78 26.25 -4.59
CA GLY A 297 13.14 26.44 -5.09
C GLY A 297 13.53 25.42 -6.15
N GLU A 298 13.41 25.85 -7.40
CA GLU A 298 14.18 25.44 -8.59
C GLU A 298 14.55 23.96 -8.74
N GLY A 299 13.83 23.27 -9.64
CA GLY A 299 14.38 22.12 -10.35
C GLY A 299 13.55 20.82 -10.37
N ALA A 300 12.27 20.87 -10.75
CA ALA A 300 11.55 19.74 -11.39
C ALA A 300 10.14 20.16 -11.89
N GLY A 301 10.09 20.87 -13.02
CA GLY A 301 9.16 20.70 -14.16
C GLY A 301 7.62 20.67 -14.06
N ALA A 302 6.96 20.53 -12.91
CA ALA A 302 5.49 20.44 -12.87
C ALA A 302 4.86 21.72 -12.29
N ASP A 303 4.23 22.52 -13.15
CA ASP A 303 3.40 23.67 -12.77
C ASP A 303 2.19 23.18 -11.94
N PRO A 304 2.02 23.61 -10.68
CA PRO A 304 0.87 23.25 -9.86
C PRO A 304 -0.47 23.56 -10.52
N ALA A 305 -0.54 24.59 -11.37
CA ALA A 305 -1.75 24.91 -12.13
C ALA A 305 -2.02 23.90 -13.26
N GLU A 306 -0.98 23.37 -13.90
CA GLU A 306 -1.10 22.28 -14.87
C GLU A 306 -1.55 20.99 -14.20
N LEU A 307 -0.94 20.62 -13.07
CA LEU A 307 -1.35 19.44 -12.30
C LEU A 307 -2.81 19.54 -11.83
N GLU A 308 -3.23 20.71 -11.37
CA GLU A 308 -4.61 20.97 -10.97
C GLU A 308 -5.58 20.84 -12.16
N ARG A 309 -5.22 21.35 -13.35
CA ARG A 309 -6.01 21.16 -14.57
C ARG A 309 -6.18 19.68 -14.90
N GLN A 310 -5.08 18.91 -14.86
CA GLN A 310 -5.08 17.49 -15.18
C GLN A 310 -5.92 16.67 -14.20
N LEU A 311 -5.79 16.94 -12.89
CA LEU A 311 -6.55 16.24 -11.85
C LEU A 311 -8.05 16.60 -11.88
N ARG A 312 -8.40 17.87 -12.12
CA ARG A 312 -9.82 18.26 -12.31
C ARG A 312 -10.44 17.59 -13.51
N HIS A 313 -9.65 17.48 -14.57
CA HIS A 313 -10.08 16.79 -15.75
C HIS A 313 -10.34 15.30 -15.44
N ALA A 314 -9.39 14.60 -14.79
CA ALA A 314 -9.54 13.23 -14.27
C ALA A 314 -10.83 13.00 -13.48
N LEU A 315 -11.14 13.90 -12.56
CA LEU A 315 -12.37 13.84 -11.78
C LEU A 315 -13.64 13.97 -12.62
N ALA A 316 -13.63 14.79 -13.67
CA ALA A 316 -14.79 14.97 -14.53
C ALA A 316 -15.13 13.68 -15.30
N VAL A 317 -14.11 12.98 -15.78
CA VAL A 317 -14.29 11.69 -16.45
C VAL A 317 -14.69 10.59 -15.47
N ASP A 318 -14.03 10.49 -14.32
CA ASP A 318 -14.41 9.49 -13.30
C ASP A 318 -15.87 9.70 -12.85
N ALA A 319 -16.34 10.96 -12.77
CA ALA A 319 -17.73 11.28 -12.51
C ALA A 319 -18.68 10.83 -13.64
N GLN A 320 -18.30 11.01 -14.91
CA GLN A 320 -19.08 10.54 -16.07
C GLN A 320 -19.17 9.01 -16.13
N LEU A 321 -18.09 8.32 -15.73
CA LEU A 321 -18.00 6.86 -15.72
C LEU A 321 -18.58 6.22 -14.44
N GLY A 322 -18.93 7.02 -13.44
CA GLY A 322 -19.39 6.52 -12.14
C GLY A 322 -18.29 5.85 -11.30
N ASN A 323 -17.01 6.10 -11.60
CA ASN A 323 -15.85 5.53 -10.92
C ASN A 323 -15.59 6.22 -9.58
N ARG A 324 -16.36 5.84 -8.55
CA ARG A 324 -16.29 6.48 -7.23
C ARG A 324 -14.92 6.35 -6.54
N ALA A 325 -14.19 5.26 -6.77
CA ALA A 325 -12.85 5.08 -6.20
C ALA A 325 -11.81 6.01 -6.86
N GLY A 326 -11.87 6.15 -8.18
CA GLY A 326 -11.06 7.13 -8.92
C GLY A 326 -11.37 8.56 -8.50
N MET A 327 -12.67 8.88 -8.34
CA MET A 327 -13.10 10.19 -7.81
C MET A 327 -12.49 10.49 -6.44
N ALA A 328 -12.51 9.53 -5.51
CA ALA A 328 -11.94 9.73 -4.18
C ALA A 328 -10.42 10.02 -4.25
N SER A 329 -9.67 9.23 -5.03
CA SER A 329 -8.23 9.43 -5.20
C SER A 329 -7.89 10.76 -5.88
N GLY A 330 -8.66 11.17 -6.90
CA GLY A 330 -8.46 12.46 -7.57
C GLY A 330 -8.77 13.65 -6.66
N LEU A 331 -9.80 13.55 -5.82
CA LEU A 331 -10.17 14.58 -4.85
C LEU A 331 -9.09 14.73 -3.77
N HIS A 332 -8.56 13.62 -3.27
CA HIS A 332 -7.44 13.61 -2.33
C HIS A 332 -6.22 14.36 -2.89
N ARG A 333 -5.80 14.01 -4.11
CA ARG A 333 -4.61 14.61 -4.76
C ARG A 333 -4.82 16.10 -5.05
N LEU A 334 -6.01 16.53 -5.45
CA LEU A 334 -6.32 17.96 -5.58
C LEU A 334 -6.26 18.69 -4.23
N GLY A 335 -6.75 18.05 -3.16
CA GLY A 335 -6.68 18.58 -1.80
C GLY A 335 -5.24 18.89 -1.41
N LEU A 336 -4.33 17.96 -1.66
CA LEU A 336 -2.90 18.15 -1.42
C LEU A 336 -2.28 19.26 -2.27
N VAL A 337 -2.64 19.40 -3.55
CA VAL A 337 -2.19 20.53 -4.40
C VAL A 337 -2.67 21.87 -3.84
N CYS A 338 -3.91 21.94 -3.35
CA CYS A 338 -4.42 23.13 -2.68
C CYS A 338 -3.68 23.44 -1.38
N THR A 339 -3.32 22.42 -0.60
CA THR A 339 -2.48 22.58 0.61
C THR A 339 -1.11 23.17 0.26
N LEU A 340 -0.42 22.61 -0.73
CA LEU A 340 0.90 23.08 -1.18
C LEU A 340 0.86 24.51 -1.73
N THR A 341 -0.22 24.89 -2.41
CA THR A 341 -0.41 26.23 -2.97
C THR A 341 -1.00 27.24 -1.97
N GLY A 342 -1.12 26.87 -0.69
CA GLY A 342 -1.63 27.74 0.38
C GLY A 342 -3.14 27.99 0.35
N ARG A 343 -3.88 27.31 -0.51
CA ARG A 343 -5.35 27.41 -0.63
C ARG A 343 -6.04 26.44 0.34
N LEU A 344 -5.76 26.63 1.63
CA LEU A 344 -6.18 25.71 2.69
C LEU A 344 -7.72 25.51 2.79
N PRO A 345 -8.59 26.53 2.63
CA PRO A 345 -10.04 26.31 2.62
C PRO A 345 -10.51 25.39 1.48
N ALA A 346 -9.93 25.54 0.29
CA ALA A 346 -10.24 24.68 -0.86
C ALA A 346 -9.75 23.24 -0.62
N ALA A 347 -8.60 23.08 0.03
CA ALA A 347 -8.08 21.77 0.43
C ALA A 347 -9.06 21.05 1.38
N VAL A 348 -9.60 21.75 2.39
CA VAL A 348 -10.61 21.19 3.31
C VAL A 348 -11.83 20.69 2.54
N ALA A 349 -12.37 21.48 1.61
CA ALA A 349 -13.53 21.08 0.82
C ALA A 349 -13.26 19.82 -0.03
N LEU A 350 -12.06 19.71 -0.61
CA LEU A 350 -11.66 18.56 -1.44
C LEU A 350 -11.46 17.29 -0.60
N HIS A 351 -10.76 17.39 0.53
CA HIS A 351 -10.57 16.27 1.45
C HIS A 351 -11.89 15.81 2.09
N CYS A 352 -12.81 16.72 2.41
CA CYS A 352 -14.16 16.34 2.88
C CYS A 352 -14.95 15.54 1.82
N ARG A 353 -14.83 15.89 0.54
CA ARG A 353 -15.49 15.13 -0.56
C ARG A 353 -14.82 13.78 -0.79
N ALA A 354 -13.49 13.71 -0.73
CA ALA A 354 -12.74 12.46 -0.79
C ALA A 354 -13.17 11.54 0.36
N PHE A 355 -13.12 12.04 1.60
CA PHE A 355 -13.55 11.36 2.81
C PHE A 355 -14.97 10.79 2.70
N ALA A 356 -15.94 11.62 2.28
CA ALA A 356 -17.32 11.17 2.14
C ALA A 356 -17.47 10.05 1.10
N THR A 357 -16.69 10.12 0.02
CA THR A 357 -16.69 9.09 -1.03
C THR A 357 -16.04 7.79 -0.53
N GLU A 358 -14.88 7.87 0.12
CA GLU A 358 -14.18 6.71 0.70
C GLU A 358 -15.01 6.04 1.80
N LEU A 359 -15.69 6.83 2.64
CA LEU A 359 -16.58 6.34 3.68
C LEU A 359 -17.77 5.58 3.10
N ALA A 360 -18.39 6.12 2.04
CA ALA A 360 -19.49 5.45 1.33
C ALA A 360 -19.04 4.16 0.63
N LEU A 361 -17.77 4.06 0.25
CA LEU A 361 -17.18 2.87 -0.37
C LEU A 361 -16.68 1.83 0.64
N GLY A 362 -16.62 2.15 1.94
CA GLY A 362 -16.00 1.29 2.95
C GLY A 362 -14.49 1.10 2.70
N SER A 363 -13.84 2.11 2.15
CA SER A 363 -12.46 2.04 1.67
C SER A 363 -11.42 2.21 2.77
N PRO A 364 -10.24 1.59 2.65
CA PRO A 364 -9.12 1.81 3.55
C PRO A 364 -8.52 3.22 3.48
N GLY A 365 -9.00 4.11 2.60
CA GLY A 365 -8.55 5.51 2.48
C GLY A 365 -9.06 6.45 3.57
N VAL A 366 -10.10 6.06 4.33
CA VAL A 366 -10.72 6.90 5.37
C VAL A 366 -9.72 7.45 6.42
N PRO A 367 -8.78 6.66 6.97
CA PRO A 367 -7.81 7.17 7.94
C PRO A 367 -6.83 8.19 7.36
N ILE A 368 -6.52 8.11 6.06
CA ILE A 368 -5.63 9.06 5.38
C ILE A 368 -6.32 10.43 5.29
N GLU A 369 -7.61 10.45 4.94
CA GLU A 369 -8.38 11.69 4.87
C GLU A 369 -8.57 12.33 6.25
N LEU A 370 -8.80 11.53 7.30
CA LEU A 370 -8.88 12.04 8.67
C LEU A 370 -7.55 12.66 9.14
N ALA A 371 -6.41 12.11 8.71
CA ALA A 371 -5.10 12.69 9.00
C ALA A 371 -4.91 14.06 8.33
N GLU A 372 -5.22 14.17 7.04
CA GLU A 372 -5.09 15.45 6.31
C GLU A 372 -6.08 16.51 6.82
N LEU A 373 -7.33 16.12 7.08
CA LEU A 373 -8.33 17.03 7.66
C LEU A 373 -7.96 17.49 9.06
N SER A 374 -7.36 16.62 9.89
CA SER A 374 -6.84 16.99 11.21
C SER A 374 -5.71 18.03 11.12
N ARG A 375 -4.76 17.84 10.19
CA ARG A 375 -3.68 18.82 9.95
C ARG A 375 -4.23 20.15 9.46
N LEU A 376 -5.18 20.13 8.53
CA LEU A 376 -5.82 21.34 8.00
C LEU A 376 -6.61 22.07 9.08
N ARG A 377 -7.31 21.34 9.97
CA ARG A 377 -8.02 21.90 11.12
C ARG A 377 -7.05 22.58 12.09
N ALA A 378 -5.90 21.98 12.38
CA ALA A 378 -4.86 22.58 13.20
C ALA A 378 -4.26 23.84 12.55
N ALA A 379 -4.02 23.81 11.23
CA ALA A 379 -3.41 24.93 10.49
C ALA A 379 -4.36 26.14 10.30
N LEU A 380 -5.64 25.89 10.06
CA LEU A 380 -6.66 26.93 9.83
C LEU A 380 -7.32 27.42 11.13
N GLY A 381 -7.34 26.59 12.17
CA GLY A 381 -8.18 26.75 13.34
C GLY A 381 -9.64 26.33 13.10
N ASP A 382 -10.32 25.93 14.17
CA ASP A 382 -11.67 25.33 14.16
C ASP A 382 -12.72 26.15 13.39
N ALA A 383 -12.75 27.47 13.60
CA ALA A 383 -13.76 28.33 12.99
C ALA A 383 -13.58 28.47 11.47
N ALA A 384 -12.34 28.52 10.98
CA ALA A 384 -12.08 28.59 9.54
C ALA A 384 -12.24 27.22 8.88
N PHE A 385 -11.81 26.15 9.54
CA PHE A 385 -12.03 24.78 9.09
C PHE A 385 -13.52 24.46 8.93
N ARG A 386 -14.34 24.75 9.95
CA ARG A 386 -15.79 24.48 9.89
C ARG A 386 -16.48 25.26 8.77
N ARG A 387 -16.09 26.52 8.54
CA ARG A 387 -16.62 27.31 7.42
C ARG A 387 -16.30 26.67 6.07
N ALA A 388 -15.05 26.25 5.85
CA ALA A 388 -14.63 25.62 4.61
C ALA A 388 -15.32 24.25 4.38
N ALA A 389 -15.47 23.45 5.44
CA ALA A 389 -16.11 22.15 5.33
C ALA A 389 -17.64 22.24 5.16
N ALA A 390 -18.29 23.29 5.68
CA ALA A 390 -19.72 23.54 5.52
C ALA A 390 -20.13 23.87 4.07
N GLU A 391 -19.18 24.22 3.19
CA GLU A 391 -19.47 24.41 1.76
C GLU A 391 -19.82 23.10 1.05
N VAL A 392 -19.45 21.95 1.63
CA VAL A 392 -19.55 20.63 0.99
C VAL A 392 -20.23 19.56 1.83
N LEU A 393 -20.41 19.80 3.14
CA LEU A 393 -21.07 18.87 4.05
C LEU A 393 -22.25 19.54 4.76
N PRO A 394 -23.40 18.85 4.88
CA PRO A 394 -24.50 19.33 5.71
C PRO A 394 -24.09 19.34 7.19
N GLU A 395 -24.71 20.20 7.99
CA GLU A 395 -24.37 20.44 9.40
C GLU A 395 -24.37 19.16 10.26
N THR A 396 -25.27 18.22 9.96
CA THR A 396 -25.33 16.90 10.62
C THR A 396 -24.10 16.04 10.35
N SER A 397 -23.56 16.09 9.13
CA SER A 397 -22.33 15.38 8.74
C SER A 397 -21.08 16.08 9.28
N MET A 398 -21.12 17.40 9.42
CA MET A 398 -20.04 18.18 10.05
C MET A 398 -19.83 17.81 11.52
N ASN A 399 -20.91 17.64 12.28
CA ASN A 399 -20.81 17.20 13.67
C ASN A 399 -20.32 15.75 13.81
N GLY A 400 -20.59 14.90 12.82
CA GLY A 400 -20.02 13.55 12.73
C GLY A 400 -18.53 13.57 12.42
N LEU A 401 -18.13 14.34 11.40
CA LEU A 401 -16.73 14.52 11.03
C LEU A 401 -15.91 15.15 12.16
N ALA A 402 -16.43 16.18 12.84
CA ALA A 402 -15.75 16.79 13.99
C ALA A 402 -15.44 15.77 15.08
N ARG A 403 -16.42 14.91 15.43
CA ARG A 403 -16.21 13.80 16.37
C ARG A 403 -15.15 12.82 15.87
N MET A 404 -15.23 12.39 14.60
CA MET A 404 -14.23 11.48 14.03
C MET A 404 -12.82 12.08 14.01
N LEU A 405 -12.69 13.40 13.83
CA LEU A 405 -11.42 14.11 13.91
C LEU A 405 -10.93 14.25 15.36
N ASP A 406 -11.81 14.58 16.30
CA ASP A 406 -11.47 14.64 17.72
C ASP A 406 -11.04 13.26 18.25
N ASP A 407 -11.76 12.20 17.87
CA ASP A 407 -11.42 10.81 18.17
C ASP A 407 -10.07 10.43 17.54
N PHE A 408 -9.85 10.81 16.28
CA PHE A 408 -8.60 10.56 15.57
C PHE A 408 -7.41 11.31 16.18
N VAL A 409 -7.58 12.59 16.55
CA VAL A 409 -6.56 13.41 17.20
C VAL A 409 -6.25 12.85 18.59
N THR A 410 -7.26 12.53 19.39
CA THR A 410 -7.10 11.92 20.72
C THR A 410 -6.37 10.58 20.62
N ALA A 411 -6.72 9.73 19.65
CA ALA A 411 -6.03 8.49 19.36
C ALA A 411 -4.58 8.69 18.85
N SER A 412 -4.27 9.86 18.29
CA SER A 412 -2.94 10.22 17.80
C SER A 412 -2.06 10.93 18.85
N GLU A 413 -2.62 11.69 19.78
CA GLU A 413 -1.90 12.40 20.86
C GLU A 413 -1.53 11.46 22.01
N HIS A 414 -2.37 10.47 22.31
CA HIS A 414 -2.03 9.34 23.20
C HIS A 414 -0.95 8.40 22.63
N ARG A 415 -0.50 8.66 21.39
CA ARG A 415 0.56 7.92 20.70
C ARG A 415 1.96 8.51 20.93
N TRP A 416 2.06 9.70 21.55
CA TRP A 416 3.31 10.46 21.76
C TRP A 416 3.53 11.03 23.19
N ASN A 417 2.56 10.88 24.08
CA ASN A 417 2.72 11.02 25.54
C ASN A 417 2.76 9.64 26.17
#